data_AF-A0A9E3K952-F1
#
_entry.id   AF-A0A9E3K952-F1
#
_cell.length_a   1.000
_cell.length_b   1.000
_cell.length_c   1.000
_cell.angle_alpha   90.00
_cell.angle_beta   90.00
_cell.angle_gamma   90.00
#
_symmetry.space_group_name_H-M   'P 1'
#
loop_
_entity.id
_entity.type
_entity.pdbx_description
1 polymer ?
#
loop_
_entity_poly.entity_id
_entity_poly.type
_entity_poly.pdbx_seq_one_letter_code
_entity_poly.pdbx_strand_id
1 'polypeptide(L)'
;ALEGAPEGIRVNVVNPDAVIRGSKIWDGDWRQERAGAHGIDPGDELEAHYRNRSMLKRDVLPEDIAEAVYFLASDMSAKSTGNMINVDAGNAQAFTR
;
A
#
# COMPACT_ATOMS: atom_id res chain seq x y z
N ALA A 1 14.74 -13.42 -1.77
CA ALA A 1 15.86 -12.58 -2.21
C ALA A 1 17.16 -13.38 -2.31
N LEU A 2 17.61 -14.03 -1.23
CA LEU A 2 18.92 -14.71 -1.18
C LEU A 2 19.09 -15.83 -2.22
N GLU A 3 18.09 -16.70 -2.39
CA GLU A 3 18.15 -17.85 -3.30
C GLU A 3 18.32 -17.47 -4.78
N GLY A 4 17.57 -16.47 -5.25
CA GLY A 4 17.62 -16.05 -6.66
C GLY A 4 18.71 -15.02 -6.99
N ALA A 5 19.41 -14.47 -5.99
CA ALA A 5 20.41 -13.43 -6.21
C ALA A 5 21.59 -13.89 -7.09
N PRO A 6 22.15 -15.10 -6.95
CA PRO A 6 23.19 -15.61 -7.86
C PRO A 6 22.76 -15.70 -9.33
N GLU A 7 21.45 -15.81 -9.58
CA GLU A 7 20.85 -15.86 -10.93
C GLU A 7 20.43 -14.46 -11.45
N GLY A 8 20.70 -13.41 -10.68
CA GLY A 8 20.28 -12.04 -11.02
C GLY A 8 18.81 -11.74 -10.75
N ILE A 9 18.08 -12.63 -10.07
CA ILE A 9 16.67 -12.41 -9.71
C ILE A 9 16.59 -11.49 -8.49
N ARG A 10 15.83 -10.40 -8.63
CA ARG A 10 15.57 -9.42 -7.57
C ARG A 10 14.21 -9.70 -6.94
N VAL A 11 14.13 -9.61 -5.61
CA VAL A 11 12.87 -9.80 -4.87
C VAL A 11 12.74 -8.66 -3.88
N ASN A 12 11.67 -7.87 -3.99
CA ASN A 12 11.35 -6.76 -3.09
C ASN A 12 9.85 -6.84 -2.73
N VAL A 13 9.42 -6.04 -1.76
CA VAL A 13 8.04 -5.99 -1.29
C VAL A 13 7.48 -4.59 -1.45
N VAL A 14 6.21 -4.50 -1.87
CA VAL A 14 5.42 -3.27 -1.85
C VAL A 14 4.33 -3.43 -0.79
N ASN A 15 4.31 -2.53 0.19
CA ASN A 15 3.34 -2.54 1.29
C ASN A 15 2.30 -1.44 1.06
N PRO A 16 1.12 -1.75 0.49
CA PRO A 16 0.05 -0.79 0.34
C PRO A 16 -0.72 -0.57 1.65
N ASP A 17 -1.36 0.59 1.80
CA ASP A 17 -2.37 0.83 2.82
C ASP A 17 -3.58 1.55 2.22
N ALA A 18 -4.78 1.24 2.74
CA ALA A 18 -6.04 1.91 2.40
C ALA A 18 -6.31 2.15 0.90
N VAL A 19 -5.94 1.22 0.03
CA VAL A 19 -6.33 1.26 -1.40
C VAL A 19 -7.79 0.84 -1.52
N ILE A 20 -8.69 1.82 -1.43
CA ILE A 20 -10.14 1.61 -1.37
C ILE A 20 -10.78 1.64 -2.76
N ARG A 21 -10.40 2.60 -3.60
CA ARG A 21 -10.98 2.77 -4.95
C ARG A 21 -10.70 1.54 -5.82
N GLY A 22 -11.77 0.92 -6.33
CA GLY A 22 -11.69 -0.19 -7.28
C GLY A 22 -11.18 -1.50 -6.69
N SER A 23 -11.12 -1.60 -5.36
CA SER A 23 -10.56 -2.75 -4.66
C SER A 23 -11.66 -3.68 -4.15
N LYS A 24 -11.65 -4.93 -4.65
CA LYS A 24 -12.69 -5.93 -4.37
C LYS A 24 -12.85 -6.29 -2.89
N ILE A 25 -11.80 -6.12 -2.09
CA ILE A 25 -11.88 -6.37 -0.64
C ILE A 25 -12.72 -5.30 0.09
N TRP A 26 -12.96 -4.15 -0.54
CA TRP A 26 -13.79 -3.06 -0.02
C TRP A 26 -15.20 -3.02 -0.62
N ASP A 27 -15.56 -4.00 -1.46
CA ASP A 27 -16.87 -4.05 -2.13
C ASP A 27 -17.92 -4.84 -1.32
N GLY A 28 -17.58 -5.33 -0.12
CA GLY A 28 -18.47 -6.17 0.71
C GLY A 28 -18.49 -5.81 2.19
N ASP A 29 -18.90 -6.78 3.01
CA ASP A 29 -19.14 -6.62 4.46
C ASP A 29 -17.94 -6.03 5.21
N TRP A 30 -16.72 -6.31 4.74
CA TRP A 30 -15.49 -5.75 5.30
C TRP A 30 -15.49 -4.21 5.41
N ARG A 31 -16.04 -3.52 4.40
CA ARG A 31 -16.13 -2.05 4.41
C ARG A 31 -17.07 -1.59 5.51
N GLN A 32 -18.22 -2.26 5.64
CA GLN A 32 -19.24 -1.98 6.66
C GLN A 32 -18.73 -2.25 8.06
N GLU A 33 -18.02 -3.37 8.27
CA GLU A 33 -17.40 -3.71 9.55
C GLU A 33 -16.38 -2.65 9.98
N ARG A 34 -15.54 -2.18 9.04
CA ARG A 34 -14.55 -1.13 9.31
C ARG A 34 -15.20 0.21 9.62
N ALA A 35 -16.21 0.61 8.86
CA ALA A 35 -16.95 1.84 9.14
C ALA A 35 -17.65 1.77 10.50
N GLY A 36 -18.32 0.66 10.80
CA GLY A 36 -19.00 0.42 12.07
C GLY A 36 -18.06 0.45 13.28
N ALA A 37 -16.86 -0.11 13.17
CA ALA A 37 -15.83 -0.05 14.22
C ALA A 37 -15.36 1.37 14.53
N HIS A 38 -15.51 2.31 13.58
CA HIS A 38 -15.15 3.71 13.73
C HIS A 38 -16.36 4.65 13.89
N GLY A 39 -17.59 4.13 13.79
CA GLY A 39 -18.82 4.91 13.89
C GLY A 39 -19.00 5.91 12.75
N ILE A 40 -18.52 5.58 11.55
CA ILE A 40 -18.52 6.44 10.36
C ILE A 40 -19.23 5.75 9.18
N ASP A 41 -19.62 6.52 8.17
CA ASP A 41 -20.18 6.01 6.92
C ASP A 41 -19.13 5.20 6.11
N PRO A 42 -19.50 4.02 5.55
CA PRO A 42 -18.63 3.18 4.72
C PRO A 42 -18.15 3.83 3.41
N GLY A 43 -18.77 4.92 2.96
CA GLY A 43 -18.38 5.65 1.76
C GLY A 43 -17.28 6.68 2.04
N ASP A 44 -17.62 7.96 1.87
CA ASP A 44 -16.66 9.07 1.87
C ASP A 44 -15.99 9.27 3.23
N GLU A 45 -16.71 9.02 4.33
CA GLU A 45 -16.15 9.20 5.68
C GLU A 45 -15.07 8.16 5.99
N LEU A 46 -15.23 6.92 5.54
CA LEU A 46 -14.21 5.88 5.67
C LEU A 46 -12.95 6.22 4.86
N GLU A 47 -13.11 6.70 3.63
CA GLU A 47 -11.97 7.15 2.81
C GLU A 47 -11.25 8.35 3.47
N ALA A 48 -12.02 9.33 3.94
CA ALA A 48 -11.48 10.47 4.69
C ALA A 48 -10.79 10.04 5.99
N HIS A 49 -11.31 9.05 6.71
CA HIS A 49 -10.68 8.49 7.91
C HIS A 49 -9.29 7.95 7.60
N TYR A 50 -9.15 7.11 6.57
CA TYR A 50 -7.86 6.54 6.19
C TYR A 50 -6.89 7.59 5.66
N ARG A 51 -7.34 8.54 4.83
CA ARG A 51 -6.54 9.70 4.42
C ARG A 51 -6.04 10.47 5.63
N ASN A 52 -6.91 10.76 6.59
CA ASN A 52 -6.56 11.54 7.78
C ASN A 52 -5.72 10.76 8.79
N ARG A 53 -5.63 9.44 8.67
CA ARG A 53 -4.74 8.60 9.48
C ARG A 53 -3.29 8.69 9.02
N SER A 54 -3.05 8.79 7.71
CA SER A 54 -1.70 8.84 7.14
C SER A 54 -1.00 10.16 7.46
N MET A 55 0.33 10.19 7.48
CA MET A 55 1.08 11.43 7.79
C MET A 55 0.96 12.47 6.68
N LEU A 56 0.91 12.04 5.41
CA LEU A 56 0.88 12.93 4.26
C LEU A 56 -0.52 13.40 3.88
N LYS A 57 -1.57 12.84 4.49
CA LYS A 57 -2.98 13.21 4.24
C LYS A 57 -3.38 13.09 2.78
N ARG A 58 -2.86 12.07 2.10
CA ARG A 58 -3.16 11.75 0.70
C ARG A 58 -3.89 10.43 0.59
N ASP A 59 -4.71 10.33 -0.45
CA ASP A 59 -5.27 9.05 -0.87
C ASP A 59 -4.16 8.17 -1.44
N VAL A 60 -4.30 6.86 -1.26
CA VAL A 60 -3.46 5.86 -1.89
C VAL A 60 -4.29 5.15 -2.94
N LEU A 61 -3.86 5.25 -4.18
CA LEU A 61 -4.59 4.79 -5.35
C LEU A 61 -3.93 3.54 -5.96
N PRO A 62 -4.68 2.73 -6.73
CA PRO A 62 -4.10 1.58 -7.43
C PRO A 62 -2.88 1.93 -8.31
N GLU A 63 -2.88 3.12 -8.92
CA GLU A 63 -1.80 3.59 -9.79
C GLU A 63 -0.53 3.87 -8.99
N ASP A 64 -0.63 4.37 -7.75
CA ASP A 64 0.53 4.57 -6.88
C ASP A 64 1.22 3.24 -6.57
N ILE A 65 0.44 2.17 -6.37
CA ILE A 65 0.98 0.82 -6.16
C ILE A 65 1.65 0.31 -7.45
N ALA A 66 0.99 0.53 -8.60
CA ALA A 66 1.53 0.13 -9.89
C ALA A 66 2.86 0.82 -10.21
N GLU A 67 3.00 2.11 -9.89
CA GLU A 67 4.24 2.87 -10.06
C GLU A 67 5.37 2.32 -9.19
N ALA A 68 5.11 1.97 -7.93
CA ALA A 68 6.11 1.37 -7.05
C ALA A 68 6.55 -0.02 -7.55
N VAL A 69 5.60 -0.84 -8.01
CA VAL A 69 5.90 -2.14 -8.63
C VAL A 69 6.71 -1.94 -9.91
N TYR A 70 6.33 -0.99 -10.76
CA TYR A 70 7.06 -0.68 -11.99
C TYR A 70 8.49 -0.23 -11.70
N PHE A 71 8.70 0.67 -10.74
CA PHE A 71 10.03 1.08 -10.30
C PHE A 71 10.87 -0.14 -9.91
N LEU A 72 10.33 -1.03 -9.08
CA LEU A 72 11.01 -2.25 -8.63
C LEU A 72 11.24 -3.27 -9.76
N ALA A 73 10.39 -3.31 -10.78
CA ALA A 73 10.55 -4.18 -11.94
C ALA A 73 11.59 -3.63 -12.95
N SER A 74 11.73 -2.30 -13.02
CA SER A 74 12.59 -1.62 -13.98
C SER A 74 14.08 -1.64 -13.62
N ASP A 75 14.92 -1.20 -14.57
CA ASP A 75 16.36 -1.01 -14.36
C ASP A 75 16.70 0.13 -13.41
N MET A 76 15.74 1.02 -13.09
CA MET A 76 15.95 2.11 -12.13
C MET A 76 16.32 1.59 -10.74
N SER A 77 15.87 0.38 -10.40
CA SER A 77 16.18 -0.30 -9.14
C SER A 77 17.07 -1.54 -9.35
N ALA A 78 17.88 -1.58 -10.42
CA ALA A 78 18.66 -2.77 -10.79
C ALA A 78 19.60 -3.30 -9.68
N LYS A 79 19.99 -2.44 -8.73
CA LYS A 79 20.85 -2.79 -7.59
C LYS A 79 20.09 -3.01 -6.28
N SER A 80 18.75 -3.05 -6.33
CA SER A 80 17.87 -3.13 -5.16
C SER A 80 17.15 -4.47 -5.11
N THR A 81 17.46 -5.27 -4.08
CA THR A 81 16.79 -6.53 -3.72
C THR A 81 16.69 -6.62 -2.19
N GLY A 82 15.68 -7.31 -1.67
CA GLY A 82 15.39 -7.44 -0.24
C GLY A 82 14.76 -6.21 0.41
N ASN A 83 14.34 -5.21 -0.36
CA ASN A 83 13.77 -3.97 0.17
C ASN A 83 12.26 -4.11 0.40
N MET A 84 11.77 -3.31 1.34
CA MET A 84 10.34 -3.01 1.50
C MET A 84 10.11 -1.56 1.09
N ILE A 85 9.14 -1.31 0.22
CA ILE A 85 8.66 0.02 -0.13
C ILE A 85 7.24 0.15 0.39
N ASN A 86 7.03 1.09 1.30
CA ASN A 86 5.70 1.45 1.77
C ASN A 86 5.05 2.43 0.80
N VAL A 87 3.82 2.14 0.39
CA VAL A 87 2.99 3.02 -0.43
C VAL A 87 1.67 3.21 0.33
N ASP A 88 1.75 4.03 1.37
CA ASP A 88 0.74 4.12 2.43
C ASP A 88 0.47 5.56 2.90
N ALA A 89 0.96 6.55 2.14
CA ALA A 89 0.95 7.97 2.49
C ALA A 89 1.57 8.29 3.87
N GLY A 90 2.50 7.46 4.34
CA GLY A 90 3.22 7.64 5.60
C GLY A 90 2.45 7.07 6.79
N ASN A 91 2.12 5.78 6.76
CA ASN A 91 1.58 5.09 7.93
C ASN A 91 2.71 4.78 8.92
N ALA A 92 2.80 5.55 10.01
CA ALA A 92 3.89 5.43 10.99
C ALA A 92 4.00 4.04 11.64
N GLN A 93 2.91 3.26 11.68
CA GLN A 93 2.94 1.90 12.21
C GLN A 93 3.63 0.92 11.26
N ALA A 94 3.68 1.24 9.97
CA ALA A 94 4.28 0.41 8.93
C ALA A 94 5.78 0.72 8.71
N PHE A 95 6.36 1.70 9.41
CA PHE A 95 7.77 2.04 9.26
C PHE A 95 8.64 0.85 9.67
N THR A 96 9.49 0.40 8.75
CA THR A 96 10.47 -0.64 9.01
C THR A 96 11.45 -0.17 10.08
N ARG A 97 11.74 -1.03 11.05
CA ARG A 97 12.70 -0.80 12.14
C ARG A 97 13.83 -1.81 12.06
#